data_AF-K9E8W5-F1
#
_entry.id   AF-K9E8W5-F1
#
_cell.length_a   1.000
_cell.length_b   1.000
_cell.length_c   1.000
_cell.angle_alpha   90.00
_cell.angle_beta   90.00
_cell.angle_gamma   90.00
#
_symmetry.space_group_name_H-M   'P 1'
#
loop_
_entity.id
_entity.type
_entity.pdbx_description
1 polymer ?
#
loop_
_entity_poly.entity_id
_entity_poly.type
_entity_poly.pdbx_seq_one_letter_code
_entity_poly.pdbx_strand_id
1 'polypeptide(L)'
;MPRAKVCRNVRITHPGVPNLHKRQKKDGRPKGTLKRFQFEETRLGFMIKHEAPVVFNVIINLTPGGVFPAPSCELIKLVCKASRDPSFKKAKFRRYLSEYETTGLYCKRGKKLTPSRKSYYETIRKRKLEQYIRKNRKKIKYMKWINNPNIRRIYNKQPESVQS
;
A
#
# COMPACT_ATOMS: atom_id res chain seq x y z
N MET A 1 3.00 40.11 18.70
CA MET A 1 1.97 39.14 18.23
C MET A 1 0.68 39.37 19.01
N PRO A 2 -0.44 39.76 18.38
CA PRO A 2 -1.70 39.97 19.09
C PRO A 2 -2.22 38.63 19.66
N ARG A 3 -2.55 38.62 20.95
CA ARG A 3 -3.09 37.43 21.64
C ARG A 3 -4.57 37.27 21.27
N ALA A 4 -4.99 36.04 20.99
CA ALA A 4 -6.38 35.75 20.65
C ALA A 4 -7.32 36.08 21.82
N LYS A 5 -8.44 36.76 21.54
CA LYS A 5 -9.43 37.14 22.56
C LYS A 5 -10.15 35.89 23.09
N VAL A 6 -10.36 35.84 24.40
CA VAL A 6 -10.99 34.72 25.12
C VAL A 6 -12.17 35.28 25.91
N CYS A 7 -13.32 34.58 25.89
CA CYS A 7 -14.46 34.88 26.75
C CYS A 7 -14.86 33.61 27.50
N ARG A 8 -15.03 33.69 28.83
CA ARG A 8 -15.34 32.52 29.69
C ARG A 8 -14.42 31.32 29.47
N ASN A 9 -13.10 31.57 29.41
CA ASN A 9 -12.06 30.56 29.12
C ASN A 9 -12.18 29.84 27.76
N VAL A 10 -13.00 30.34 26.83
CA VAL A 10 -13.11 29.81 25.46
C VAL A 10 -12.52 30.82 24.46
N ARG A 11 -11.61 30.34 23.60
CA ARG A 11 -11.00 31.16 22.53
C ARG A 11 -12.07 31.57 21.53
N ILE A 12 -12.19 32.87 21.27
CA ILE A 12 -13.11 33.41 20.27
C ILE A 12 -12.49 33.13 18.89
N THR A 13 -12.97 32.10 18.21
CA THR A 13 -12.77 31.94 16.77
C THR A 13 -13.79 32.79 16.04
N HIS A 14 -13.41 33.40 14.91
CA HIS A 14 -14.37 34.13 14.07
C HIS A 14 -15.59 33.23 13.80
N PRO A 15 -16.81 33.69 14.12
CA PRO A 15 -17.99 32.90 13.84
C PRO A 15 -18.10 32.79 12.32
N GLY A 16 -17.90 31.58 11.80
CA GLY A 16 -18.28 31.28 10.43
C GLY A 16 -19.75 31.61 10.24
N VAL A 17 -20.13 32.00 9.01
CA VAL A 17 -21.51 32.32 8.63
C VAL A 17 -22.46 31.29 9.24
N PRO A 18 -23.42 31.69 10.09
CA PRO A 18 -24.31 30.75 10.76
C PRO A 18 -25.03 29.91 9.71
N ASN A 19 -24.86 28.58 9.81
CA ASN A 19 -25.67 27.66 9.02
C ASN A 19 -27.13 27.86 9.46
N LEU A 20 -28.00 28.38 8.58
CA LEU A 20 -29.41 28.70 8.90
C LEU A 20 -30.19 27.48 9.44
N HIS A 21 -29.71 26.27 9.20
CA HIS A 21 -30.22 25.06 9.81
C HIS A 21 -29.13 24.35 10.64
N LYS A 22 -29.35 24.22 11.95
CA LYS A 22 -28.54 23.35 12.83
C LYS A 22 -28.68 21.90 12.33
N ARG A 23 -27.59 21.34 11.80
CA ARG A 23 -27.54 19.95 11.34
C ARG A 23 -27.80 19.00 12.50
N GLN A 24 -28.69 18.04 12.30
CA GLN A 24 -29.01 17.01 13.26
C GLN A 24 -28.06 15.82 13.12
N LYS A 25 -27.87 15.05 14.20
CA LYS A 25 -27.02 13.84 14.19
C LYS A 25 -27.46 12.82 13.11
N LYS A 26 -28.76 12.78 12.80
CA LYS A 26 -29.36 11.95 11.74
C LYS A 26 -28.91 12.34 10.32
N ASP A 27 -28.52 13.59 10.10
CA ASP A 27 -28.06 14.09 8.80
C ASP A 27 -26.66 13.57 8.43
N GLY A 28 -26.04 12.84 9.37
CA GLY A 28 -24.77 12.18 9.19
C GLY A 28 -23.66 13.14 8.79
N ARG A 29 -22.73 12.64 7.99
CA ARG A 29 -21.57 13.41 7.58
C ARG A 29 -21.93 14.37 6.43
N PRO A 30 -21.48 15.64 6.44
CA PRO A 30 -21.84 16.58 5.37
C PRO A 30 -21.40 16.07 3.99
N LYS A 31 -22.26 16.25 2.99
CA LYS A 31 -22.00 15.83 1.60
C LYS A 31 -20.72 16.50 1.09
N GLY A 32 -19.93 15.77 0.33
CA GLY A 32 -18.64 16.25 -0.22
C GLY A 32 -17.43 16.07 0.69
N THR A 33 -17.60 15.70 1.96
CA THR A 33 -16.46 15.51 2.87
C THR A 33 -15.78 14.13 2.69
N LEU A 34 -14.44 14.11 2.71
CA LEU A 34 -13.62 12.90 2.56
C LEU A 34 -13.19 12.34 3.91
N LYS A 35 -13.30 11.02 4.13
CA LYS A 35 -12.95 10.36 5.40
C LYS A 35 -11.54 9.80 5.26
N ARG A 36 -10.76 9.86 6.33
CA ARG A 36 -9.47 9.17 6.40
C ARG A 36 -9.69 7.66 6.51
N PHE A 37 -9.02 6.90 5.67
CA PHE A 37 -9.04 5.43 5.65
C PHE A 37 -7.63 4.86 5.76
N GLN A 38 -7.52 3.55 5.94
CA GLN A 38 -6.22 2.88 5.82
C GLN A 38 -5.70 2.94 4.39
N PHE A 39 -4.38 2.87 4.21
CA PHE A 39 -3.79 2.91 2.87
C PHE A 39 -4.35 1.81 1.97
N GLU A 40 -4.54 0.60 2.49
CA GLU A 40 -5.13 -0.54 1.77
C GLU A 40 -6.57 -0.34 1.33
N GLU A 41 -7.29 0.61 1.92
CA GLU A 41 -8.66 0.96 1.54
C GLU A 41 -8.70 2.09 0.51
N THR A 42 -7.59 2.80 0.27
CA THR A 42 -7.49 3.75 -0.85
C THR A 42 -7.51 3.01 -2.18
N ARG A 43 -7.87 3.68 -3.29
CA ARG A 43 -7.85 3.03 -4.61
C ARG A 43 -6.45 2.58 -5.01
N LEU A 44 -5.44 3.37 -4.65
CA LEU A 44 -4.04 3.08 -4.91
C LEU A 44 -3.57 1.88 -4.08
N GLY A 45 -3.64 1.98 -2.75
CA GLY A 45 -3.18 0.92 -1.86
C GLY A 45 -3.96 -0.38 -2.05
N PHE A 46 -5.28 -0.33 -2.27
CA PHE A 46 -6.08 -1.51 -2.60
C PHE A 46 -5.58 -2.21 -3.88
N MET A 47 -5.28 -1.43 -4.93
CA MET A 47 -4.78 -1.99 -6.17
C MET A 47 -3.39 -2.61 -5.99
N ILE A 48 -2.47 -1.92 -5.28
CA ILE A 48 -1.11 -2.45 -5.05
C ILE A 48 -1.19 -3.72 -4.19
N LYS A 49 -1.96 -3.71 -3.09
CA LYS A 49 -2.16 -4.86 -2.20
C LYS A 49 -2.60 -6.13 -2.94
N HIS A 50 -3.51 -5.99 -3.90
CA HIS A 50 -4.08 -7.14 -4.60
C HIS A 50 -3.37 -7.51 -5.90
N GLU A 51 -2.77 -6.55 -6.62
CA GLU A 51 -2.06 -6.86 -7.87
C GLU A 51 -0.56 -7.15 -7.68
N ALA A 52 0.07 -6.54 -6.68
CA ALA A 52 1.50 -6.63 -6.41
C ALA A 52 1.77 -6.68 -4.89
N PRO A 53 1.35 -7.75 -4.19
CA PRO A 53 1.37 -7.83 -2.73
C PRO A 53 2.78 -7.69 -2.12
N VAL A 54 3.81 -8.21 -2.80
CA VAL A 54 5.19 -8.08 -2.33
C VAL A 54 5.62 -6.61 -2.28
N VAL A 55 5.26 -5.83 -3.32
CA VAL A 55 5.57 -4.40 -3.38
C VAL A 55 4.79 -3.62 -2.34
N PHE A 56 3.51 -3.98 -2.13
CA PHE A 56 2.70 -3.39 -1.06
C PHE A 56 3.37 -3.56 0.31
N ASN A 57 3.83 -4.77 0.62
CA ASN A 57 4.48 -5.05 1.91
C ASN A 57 5.77 -4.26 2.08
N VAL A 58 6.59 -4.13 1.02
CA VAL A 58 7.80 -3.29 1.06
C VAL A 58 7.44 -1.84 1.36
N ILE A 59 6.43 -1.28 0.68
CA ILE A 59 5.99 0.11 0.90
C ILE A 59 5.53 0.31 2.35
N ILE A 60 4.69 -0.59 2.87
CA ILE A 60 4.18 -0.49 4.24
C ILE A 60 5.29 -0.63 5.27
N ASN A 61 6.22 -1.57 5.10
CA ASN A 61 7.32 -1.78 6.04
C ASN A 61 8.29 -0.60 6.09
N LEU A 62 8.43 0.14 4.99
CA LEU A 62 9.23 1.37 4.93
C LEU A 62 8.47 2.60 5.42
N THR A 63 7.16 2.50 5.62
CA THR A 63 6.32 3.60 6.09
C THR A 63 6.36 3.64 7.62
N PRO A 64 6.59 4.82 8.23
CA PRO A 64 6.53 4.95 9.69
C PRO A 64 5.20 4.43 10.25
N GLY A 65 5.31 3.72 11.38
CA GLY A 65 4.14 3.19 12.09
C GLY A 65 3.22 4.30 12.58
N GLY A 66 1.92 4.00 12.66
CA GLY A 66 0.89 4.89 13.18
C GLY A 66 -0.50 4.29 13.02
N VAL A 67 -1.51 4.95 13.56
CA VAL A 67 -2.92 4.48 13.44
C VAL A 67 -3.36 4.41 11.97
N PHE A 68 -2.86 5.33 11.14
CA PHE A 68 -3.10 5.39 9.71
C PHE A 68 -1.78 5.62 8.97
N PRO A 69 -1.00 4.55 8.72
CA PRO A 69 0.25 4.66 7.98
C PRO A 69 -0.04 5.22 6.59
N ALA A 70 0.61 6.34 6.26
CA ALA A 70 0.46 7.07 5.02
C ALA A 70 1.80 7.06 4.29
N PRO A 71 2.03 6.11 3.37
CA PRO A 71 3.26 6.09 2.59
C PRO A 71 3.40 7.37 1.77
N SER A 72 4.60 7.96 1.73
CA SER A 72 4.83 9.16 0.92
C SER A 72 4.71 8.84 -0.57
N CYS A 73 4.24 9.81 -1.35
CA CYS A 73 4.11 9.66 -2.80
C CYS A 73 5.46 9.34 -3.47
N GLU A 74 6.54 9.93 -2.95
CA GLU A 74 7.91 9.69 -3.41
C GLU A 74 8.36 8.25 -3.14
N LEU A 75 8.11 7.73 -1.94
CA LEU A 75 8.40 6.34 -1.59
C LEU A 75 7.65 5.38 -2.52
N ILE A 76 6.35 5.60 -2.73
CA ILE A 76 5.54 4.79 -3.64
C ILE A 76 6.13 4.83 -5.06
N LYS A 77 6.44 6.02 -5.58
CA LYS A 77 7.04 6.19 -6.92
C LYS A 77 8.36 5.45 -7.03
N LEU A 78 9.25 5.60 -6.05
CA LEU A 78 10.57 4.99 -6.06
C LEU A 78 10.48 3.47 -6.08
N VAL A 79 9.70 2.88 -5.16
CA VAL A 79 9.55 1.42 -5.06
C VAL A 79 8.83 0.87 -6.30
N CYS A 80 7.77 1.51 -6.78
CA CYS A 80 7.06 1.07 -7.97
C CYS A 80 7.91 1.21 -9.25
N LYS A 81 8.77 2.23 -9.36
CA LYS A 81 9.71 2.42 -10.47
C LYS A 81 10.81 1.35 -10.45
N ALA A 82 11.32 1.02 -9.26
CA ALA A 82 12.29 -0.06 -9.08
C ALA A 82 11.68 -1.44 -9.36
N SER A 83 10.38 -1.61 -9.12
CA SER A 83 9.67 -2.85 -9.39
C SER A 83 9.46 -3.08 -10.89
N ARG A 84 9.74 -4.30 -11.33
CA ARG A 84 9.48 -4.77 -12.71
C ARG A 84 8.05 -5.29 -12.90
N ASP A 85 7.15 -5.08 -11.94
CA ASP A 85 5.78 -5.59 -12.02
C ASP A 85 4.95 -4.82 -13.09
N PRO A 86 4.27 -5.52 -14.02
CA PRO A 86 3.52 -4.88 -15.10
C PRO A 86 2.31 -4.06 -14.63
N SER A 87 1.82 -4.26 -13.40
CA SER A 87 0.68 -3.51 -12.86
C SER A 87 0.94 -2.01 -12.76
N PHE A 88 2.18 -1.59 -12.57
CA PHE A 88 2.55 -0.17 -12.48
C PHE A 88 2.61 0.52 -13.84
N LYS A 89 2.59 -0.24 -14.95
CA LYS A 89 2.49 0.32 -16.31
C LYS A 89 1.06 0.63 -16.74
N LYS A 90 0.06 0.16 -15.99
CA LYS A 90 -1.35 0.35 -16.33
C LYS A 90 -1.78 1.81 -16.13
N ALA A 91 -2.60 2.34 -17.04
CA ALA A 91 -3.13 3.71 -16.91
C ALA A 91 -3.88 3.94 -15.59
N LYS A 92 -4.57 2.91 -15.08
CA LYS A 92 -5.27 2.99 -13.79
C LYS A 92 -4.33 3.22 -12.60
N PHE A 93 -3.09 2.74 -12.65
CA PHE A 93 -2.10 3.01 -11.60
C PHE A 93 -1.79 4.51 -11.55
N ARG A 94 -1.44 5.10 -12.70
CA ARG A 94 -1.16 6.54 -12.81
C ARG A 94 -2.32 7.39 -12.30
N ARG A 95 -3.55 7.06 -12.70
CA ARG A 95 -4.76 7.74 -12.21
C ARG A 95 -4.91 7.67 -10.68
N TYR A 96 -4.66 6.50 -10.08
CA TYR A 96 -4.77 6.33 -8.63
C TYR A 96 -3.62 6.99 -7.88
N LEU A 97 -2.44 7.07 -8.49
CA LEU A 97 -1.30 7.79 -7.94
C LEU A 97 -1.59 9.30 -7.89
N SER A 98 -2.08 9.90 -8.98
CA SER A 98 -2.47 11.32 -9.00
C SER A 98 -3.62 11.63 -8.03
N GLU A 99 -4.60 10.71 -7.90
CA GLU A 99 -5.65 10.82 -6.88
C GLU A 99 -5.06 10.85 -5.46
N TYR A 100 -4.12 9.93 -5.17
CA TYR A 100 -3.45 9.85 -3.87
C TYR A 100 -2.53 11.04 -3.59
N GLU A 101 -1.88 11.63 -4.60
CA GLU A 101 -1.10 12.86 -4.43
C GLU A 101 -1.97 14.03 -4.00
N THR A 102 -3.21 14.09 -4.49
CA THR A 102 -4.13 15.18 -4.17
C THR A 102 -4.80 14.97 -2.81
N THR A 103 -5.30 13.76 -2.54
CA THR A 103 -6.16 13.50 -1.37
C THR A 103 -5.52 12.65 -0.28
N GLY A 104 -4.38 12.02 -0.54
CA GLY A 104 -3.73 11.07 0.37
C GLY A 104 -4.68 9.95 0.79
N LEU A 105 -4.79 9.74 2.10
CA LEU A 105 -5.67 8.74 2.71
C LEU A 105 -7.16 9.14 2.74
N TYR A 106 -7.50 10.36 2.33
CA TYR A 106 -8.86 10.87 2.39
C TYR A 106 -9.65 10.42 1.16
N CYS A 107 -10.69 9.60 1.39
CA CYS A 107 -11.52 9.03 0.34
C CYS A 107 -13.02 9.24 0.63
N LYS A 108 -13.86 9.14 -0.41
CA LYS A 108 -15.33 9.09 -0.21
C LYS A 108 -15.77 7.76 0.40
N ARG A 109 -15.18 6.66 -0.06
CA ARG A 109 -15.50 5.29 0.37
C ARG A 109 -14.26 4.40 0.30
N GLY A 110 -13.95 3.74 1.41
CA GLY A 110 -12.91 2.71 1.46
C GLY A 110 -13.23 1.53 0.54
N LYS A 111 -12.22 1.08 -0.19
CA LYS A 111 -12.30 -0.11 -1.05
C LYS A 111 -12.27 -1.36 -0.17
N LYS A 112 -13.18 -2.28 -0.48
CA LYS A 112 -13.26 -3.60 0.17
C LYS A 112 -13.16 -4.71 -0.87
N LEU A 113 -12.54 -5.80 -0.46
CA LEU A 113 -12.46 -7.02 -1.25
C LEU A 113 -13.81 -7.74 -1.18
N THR A 114 -14.48 -7.85 -2.33
CA THR A 114 -15.69 -8.69 -2.46
C THR A 114 -15.30 -10.07 -2.99
N PRO A 115 -16.12 -11.12 -2.81
CA PRO A 115 -15.81 -12.46 -3.32
C PRO A 115 -15.45 -12.48 -4.81
N SER A 116 -16.26 -11.81 -5.65
CA SER A 116 -15.98 -11.68 -7.08
C SER A 116 -14.63 -11.00 -7.37
N ARG A 117 -14.30 -9.92 -6.65
CA ARG A 117 -13.00 -9.25 -6.78
C ARG A 117 -11.84 -10.13 -6.32
N LYS A 118 -12.03 -10.92 -5.27
CA LYS A 118 -11.04 -11.86 -4.76
C LYS A 118 -10.65 -12.85 -5.86
N SER A 119 -11.63 -13.51 -6.46
CA SER A 119 -11.40 -14.43 -7.58
C SER A 119 -10.69 -13.75 -8.75
N TYR A 120 -11.11 -12.54 -9.12
CA TYR A 120 -10.43 -11.76 -10.17
C TYR A 120 -8.94 -11.53 -9.88
N TYR A 121 -8.59 -11.01 -8.70
CA TYR A 121 -7.19 -10.73 -8.37
C TYR A 121 -6.36 -12.00 -8.16
N GLU A 122 -6.96 -13.08 -7.67
CA GLU A 122 -6.30 -14.39 -7.59
C GLU A 122 -5.93 -14.92 -8.97
N THR A 123 -6.82 -14.84 -9.95
CA THR A 123 -6.49 -15.26 -11.33
C THR A 123 -5.37 -14.41 -11.94
N ILE A 124 -5.34 -13.10 -11.67
CA ILE A 124 -4.24 -12.24 -12.13
C ILE A 124 -2.91 -12.66 -11.51
N ARG A 125 -2.90 -12.88 -10.18
CA ARG A 125 -1.67 -13.29 -9.48
C ARG A 125 -1.18 -14.64 -9.95
N LYS A 126 -2.10 -15.60 -10.17
CA LYS A 126 -1.77 -16.93 -10.71
C LYS A 126 -1.09 -16.83 -12.07
N ARG A 127 -1.67 -16.06 -13.01
CA ARG A 127 -1.07 -15.84 -14.34
C ARG A 127 0.32 -15.21 -14.27
N LYS A 128 0.50 -14.19 -13.41
CA LYS A 128 1.81 -13.56 -13.19
C LYS A 128 2.85 -14.57 -12.67
N LEU A 129 2.46 -15.40 -11.70
CA LEU A 129 3.32 -16.41 -11.11
C LEU A 129 3.71 -17.48 -12.14
N GLU A 130 2.76 -17.98 -12.92
CA GLU A 130 3.01 -18.95 -13.99
C GLU A 130 3.97 -18.38 -15.04
N GLN A 131 3.76 -17.13 -15.47
CA GLN A 131 4.66 -16.45 -16.39
C GLN A 131 6.07 -16.30 -15.81
N TYR A 132 6.18 -15.97 -14.52
CA TYR A 132 7.46 -15.88 -13.83
C TYR A 132 8.16 -17.25 -13.77
N ILE A 133 7.46 -18.31 -13.39
CA ILE A 133 7.99 -19.68 -13.33
C ILE A 133 8.48 -20.12 -14.71
N ARG A 134 7.68 -19.88 -15.76
CA ARG A 134 8.04 -20.21 -17.14
C ARG A 134 9.33 -19.51 -17.56
N LYS A 135 9.43 -18.19 -17.33
CA LYS A 135 10.62 -17.39 -17.67
C LYS A 135 11.86 -17.81 -16.89
N ASN A 136 11.70 -18.24 -15.64
CA ASN A 136 12.80 -18.55 -14.72
C ASN A 136 13.03 -20.06 -14.52
N ARG A 137 12.45 -20.92 -15.37
CA ARG A 137 12.42 -22.38 -15.16
C ARG A 137 13.81 -22.98 -14.91
N LYS A 138 14.83 -22.56 -15.68
CA LYS A 138 16.22 -23.02 -15.51
C LYS A 138 16.79 -22.61 -14.14
N LYS A 139 16.64 -21.34 -13.77
CA LYS A 139 17.09 -20.79 -12.48
C LYS A 139 16.39 -21.47 -11.30
N ILE A 140 15.08 -21.71 -11.39
CA ILE A 140 14.31 -22.39 -10.34
C ILE A 140 14.78 -23.83 -10.17
N LYS A 141 15.00 -24.56 -11.27
CA LYS A 141 15.56 -25.93 -11.22
C LYS A 141 16.94 -25.95 -10.55
N TYR A 142 17.82 -25.03 -10.96
CA TYR A 142 19.15 -24.91 -10.37
C TYR A 142 19.11 -24.57 -8.87
N MET A 143 18.29 -23.60 -8.47
CA MET A 143 18.09 -23.25 -7.05
C MET A 143 17.52 -24.41 -6.25
N LYS A 144 16.59 -25.20 -6.82
CA LYS A 144 16.04 -26.40 -6.18
C LYS A 144 17.10 -27.50 -6.04
N TRP A 145 17.98 -27.63 -7.03
CA TRP A 145 19.10 -28.56 -7.00
C TRP A 145 20.13 -28.17 -5.94
N ILE A 146 20.57 -26.91 -5.87
CA ILE A 146 21.48 -26.44 -4.80
C ILE A 146 20.87 -26.65 -3.42
N ASN A 147 19.61 -26.28 -3.23
CA ASN A 147 18.95 -26.37 -1.94
C ASN A 147 18.55 -27.81 -1.57
N ASN A 148 18.84 -28.80 -2.42
CA ASN A 148 18.68 -30.21 -2.05
C ASN A 148 19.62 -30.52 -0.87
N PRO A 149 19.09 -31.00 0.27
CA PRO A 149 19.89 -31.22 1.49
C PRO A 149 21.08 -32.15 1.28
N ASN A 150 20.98 -33.12 0.36
CA ASN A 150 22.07 -34.03 0.01
C ASN A 150 23.22 -33.29 -0.67
N ILE A 151 22.91 -32.28 -1.50
CA ILE A 151 23.91 -31.49 -2.23
C ILE A 151 24.49 -30.39 -1.33
N ARG A 152 23.66 -29.73 -0.52
CA ARG A 152 24.12 -28.77 0.50
C ARG A 152 25.14 -29.36 1.47
N ARG A 153 24.96 -30.61 1.90
CA ARG A 153 25.93 -31.31 2.77
C ARG A 153 27.29 -31.52 2.10
N ILE A 154 27.31 -31.77 0.78
CA ILE A 154 28.55 -31.94 0.01
C ILE A 154 29.32 -30.62 -0.05
N TYR A 155 28.64 -29.50 -0.32
CA TYR A 155 29.29 -28.19 -0.39
C TYR A 155 29.66 -27.59 0.98
N ASN A 156 28.96 -27.98 2.06
CA ASN A 156 29.28 -27.54 3.43
C ASN A 156 30.35 -28.43 4.11
N LYS A 157 30.73 -29.56 3.52
CA LYS A 157 31.94 -30.33 3.89
C LYS A 157 33.14 -29.80 3.10
N GLN A 158 33.63 -28.61 3.44
CA GLN A 158 35.02 -28.26 3.17
C GLN A 158 35.86 -28.70 4.38
N PRO A 159 37.05 -29.27 4.19
CA PRO A 159 37.84 -29.85 5.27
C PRO A 159 38.32 -28.75 6.21
N GLU A 160 38.17 -28.96 7.52
CA GLU A 160 38.90 -28.20 8.53
C GLU A 160 40.39 -28.35 8.18
N SER A 161 41.00 -27.23 7.78
CA SER A 161 42.42 -27.16 7.51
C SER A 161 43.17 -27.59 8.77
N VAL A 162 43.93 -28.68 8.63
CA VAL A 162 44.94 -29.14 9.57
C VAL A 162 45.86 -27.97 9.87
N GLN A 163 45.71 -27.34 11.04
CA GLN A 163 46.72 -26.43 11.58
C GLN A 163 47.81 -27.32 12.18
N SER A 164 48.96 -27.34 11.52
CA SER A 164 50.21 -27.93 11.99
C SER A 164 50.94 -26.98 12.92
#